data_AF-A0A0F9B960-F1
#
_entry.id   AF-A0A0F9B960-F1
#
_cell.length_a   1.000
_cell.length_b   1.000
_cell.length_c   1.000
_cell.angle_alpha   90.00
_cell.angle_beta   90.00
_cell.angle_gamma   90.00
#
_symmetry.space_group_name_H-M   'P 1'
#
loop_
_entity.id
_entity.type
_entity.pdbx_description
1 polymer ?
#
loop_
_entity_poly.entity_id
_entity_poly.type
_entity_poly.pdbx_seq_one_letter_code
_entity_poly.pdbx_strand_id
1 'polypeptide(L)'
;MKRVLSAPEDRQEIFDRFFAYIEEWKIRLVLREWDIILHLEESAFKAKDGGGSGASTETHPKYNDATLTLRLPDGTTWTDSEIEDTAIHELMHVLVSTWFAVWERTHRKPLSPQIYNMLLVSEEQLCTRLALGFMRTKYPRRKAHSSSSGEAAQGQVSPRRRQSPQ
;
A
#
# COMPACT_ATOMS: atom_id res chain seq x y z
N MET A 1 0.07 -7.14 26.25
CA MET A 1 1.45 -7.33 25.77
C MET A 1 1.47 -7.13 24.26
N LYS A 2 2.22 -6.16 23.74
CA LYS A 2 2.46 -6.03 22.29
C LYS A 2 3.37 -7.18 21.87
N ARG A 3 2.90 -8.13 21.07
CA ARG A 3 3.81 -9.00 20.32
C ARG A 3 4.52 -8.10 19.32
N VAL A 4 5.78 -7.79 19.59
CA VAL A 4 6.68 -7.34 18.54
C VAL A 4 6.99 -8.61 17.75
N LEU A 5 6.20 -8.85 16.70
CA LEU A 5 6.57 -9.84 15.72
C LEU A 5 7.87 -9.34 15.08
N SER A 6 8.94 -10.12 15.19
CA SER A 6 10.17 -9.86 14.45
C SER A 6 9.84 -9.65 12.98
N ALA A 7 10.64 -8.81 12.29
CA ALA A 7 10.55 -8.72 10.85
C ALA A 7 10.73 -10.14 10.29
N PRO A 8 9.73 -10.71 9.59
CA PRO A 8 9.88 -12.00 8.93
C PRO A 8 11.13 -11.98 8.05
N GLU A 9 12.02 -12.94 8.30
CA GLU A 9 13.22 -13.17 7.47
C GLU A 9 12.88 -14.03 6.24
N ASP A 10 11.70 -14.68 6.27
CA ASP A 10 11.20 -15.56 5.21
C ASP A 10 10.12 -14.87 4.36
N ARG A 11 10.30 -14.90 3.04
CA ARG A 11 9.34 -14.43 2.04
C ARG A 11 7.97 -15.07 2.25
N GLN A 12 7.94 -16.37 2.54
CA GLN A 12 6.68 -17.09 2.72
C GLN A 12 5.91 -16.55 3.92
N GLU A 13 6.62 -16.21 5.01
CA GLU A 13 5.99 -15.62 6.19
C GLU A 13 5.42 -14.22 5.88
N ILE A 14 6.11 -13.39 5.08
CA ILE A 14 5.57 -12.11 4.61
C ILE A 14 4.28 -12.35 3.80
N PHE A 15 4.29 -13.30 2.87
CA PHE A 15 3.15 -13.61 2.03
C PHE A 15 1.96 -14.16 2.84
N ASP A 16 2.19 -15.06 3.78
CA ASP A 16 1.13 -15.64 4.63
C ASP A 16 0.47 -14.56 5.51
N ARG A 17 1.26 -13.63 6.05
CA ARG A 17 0.74 -12.48 6.80
C ARG A 17 -0.02 -11.51 5.90
N PHE A 18 0.49 -11.25 4.69
CA PHE A 18 -0.21 -10.43 3.69
C PHE A 18 -1.57 -11.04 3.34
N PHE A 19 -1.62 -12.34 3.06
CA PHE A 19 -2.84 -13.10 2.82
C PHE A 19 -3.83 -12.96 3.99
N ALA A 20 -3.36 -13.14 5.23
CA ALA A 20 -4.20 -13.00 6.41
C ALA A 20 -4.78 -11.58 6.57
N TYR A 21 -3.98 -10.55 6.29
CA TYR A 21 -4.46 -9.16 6.32
C TYR A 21 -5.45 -8.85 5.21
N ILE A 22 -5.25 -9.38 4.00
CA ILE A 22 -6.23 -9.26 2.90
C ILE A 22 -7.57 -9.84 3.34
N GLU A 23 -7.61 -11.07 3.87
CA GLU A 23 -8.85 -11.70 4.32
C GLU A 23 -9.54 -10.92 5.46
N GLU A 24 -8.77 -10.44 6.44
CA GLU A 24 -9.32 -9.62 7.52
C GLU A 24 -9.94 -8.31 6.99
N TRP A 25 -9.20 -7.58 6.16
CA TRP A 25 -9.64 -6.29 5.65
C TRP A 25 -10.76 -6.41 4.61
N LYS A 26 -10.76 -7.47 3.80
CA LYS A 26 -11.87 -7.79 2.88
C LYS A 26 -13.20 -7.88 3.62
N ILE A 27 -13.21 -8.50 4.82
CA ILE A 27 -14.39 -8.57 5.67
C ILE A 27 -14.80 -7.18 6.20
N ARG A 28 -13.83 -6.38 6.67
CA ARG A 28 -14.06 -5.04 7.24
C ARG A 28 -14.54 -4.02 6.20
N LEU A 29 -14.04 -4.12 4.97
CA LEU A 29 -14.35 -3.24 3.85
C LEU A 29 -15.60 -3.68 3.07
N VAL A 30 -16.26 -4.76 3.52
CA VAL A 30 -17.47 -5.30 2.87
C VAL A 30 -17.19 -5.73 1.42
N LEU A 31 -15.97 -6.20 1.14
CA LEU A 31 -15.55 -6.74 -0.16
C LEU A 31 -15.77 -8.26 -0.23
N ARG A 32 -16.75 -8.80 0.52
CA ARG A 32 -16.98 -10.25 0.64
C ARG A 32 -17.39 -10.93 -0.67
N GLU A 33 -18.05 -10.17 -1.54
CA GLU A 33 -18.50 -10.65 -2.85
C GLU A 33 -17.40 -10.60 -3.91
N TRP A 34 -16.24 -10.05 -3.59
CA TRP A 34 -15.11 -10.02 -4.51
C TRP A 34 -14.32 -11.32 -4.48
N ASP A 35 -14.03 -11.89 -5.65
CA ASP A 35 -13.02 -12.93 -5.78
C ASP A 35 -11.64 -12.27 -5.89
N ILE A 36 -10.74 -12.61 -4.97
CA ILE A 36 -9.41 -11.99 -4.87
C ILE A 36 -8.36 -13.07 -4.97
N ILE A 37 -7.65 -13.07 -6.10
CA ILE A 37 -6.56 -14.00 -6.37
C ILE A 37 -5.26 -13.34 -5.94
N LEU A 38 -4.45 -14.05 -5.15
CA LEU A 38 -3.16 -13.58 -4.65
C LEU A 38 -2.01 -14.30 -5.35
N HIS A 39 -1.11 -13.53 -5.94
CA HIS A 39 0.13 -14.02 -6.54
C HIS A 39 1.34 -13.53 -5.78
N LEU A 40 2.34 -14.41 -5.64
CA LEU A 40 3.67 -14.06 -5.16
C LEU A 40 4.64 -14.09 -6.34
N GLU A 41 5.33 -12.98 -6.57
CA GLU A 41 6.40 -12.84 -7.55
C GLU A 41 7.74 -12.59 -6.86
N GLU A 42 8.78 -13.29 -7.32
CA GLU A 42 10.13 -13.18 -6.75
C GLU A 42 10.96 -12.09 -7.45
N SER A 43 10.52 -11.65 -8.63
CA SER A 43 11.19 -10.58 -9.36
C SER A 43 10.80 -9.20 -8.81
N ALA A 44 11.80 -8.33 -8.66
CA ALA A 44 11.58 -6.93 -8.33
C ALA A 44 10.77 -6.20 -9.42
N PHE A 45 10.12 -5.10 -9.05
CA PHE A 45 9.54 -4.20 -10.06
C PHE A 45 10.60 -3.81 -11.10
N LYS A 46 10.24 -3.84 -12.38
CA LYS A 46 11.07 -3.26 -13.46
C LYS A 46 10.91 -1.73 -13.44
N ALA A 47 11.43 -1.07 -12.42
CA ALA A 47 11.52 0.39 -12.39
C ALA A 47 12.80 0.87 -13.09
N LYS A 48 12.75 2.04 -13.72
CA LYS A 48 13.94 2.73 -14.26
C LYS A 48 14.99 3.07 -13.19
N ASP A 49 14.61 3.04 -11.91
CA ASP A 49 15.40 3.57 -10.79
C ASP A 49 15.83 2.52 -9.76
N GLY A 50 15.92 1.24 -10.17
CA GLY A 50 16.31 0.14 -9.28
C GLY A 50 15.09 -0.55 -8.68
N GLY A 51 14.88 -1.81 -9.04
CA GLY A 51 13.71 -2.58 -8.62
C GLY A 51 13.57 -2.69 -7.10
N GLY A 52 12.33 -2.73 -6.63
CA GLY A 52 11.97 -2.89 -5.22
C GLY A 52 10.89 -3.95 -5.00
N SER A 53 10.60 -4.22 -3.72
CA SER A 53 9.41 -4.95 -3.29
C SER A 53 8.18 -4.05 -3.26
N GLY A 54 7.00 -4.64 -3.34
CA GLY A 54 5.72 -3.93 -3.26
C GLY A 54 4.57 -4.81 -3.74
N ALA A 55 3.38 -4.23 -3.88
CA ALA A 55 2.23 -4.93 -4.42
C ALA A 55 1.63 -4.15 -5.60
N SER A 56 0.80 -4.83 -6.38
CA SER A 56 -0.01 -4.21 -7.42
C SER A 56 -1.36 -4.91 -7.52
N THR A 57 -2.40 -4.15 -7.83
CA THR A 57 -3.75 -4.65 -7.99
C THR A 57 -4.23 -4.47 -9.43
N GLU A 58 -4.72 -5.55 -10.04
CA GLU A 58 -5.54 -5.52 -11.24
C GLU A 58 -6.99 -5.84 -10.86
N THR A 59 -7.95 -5.12 -11.45
CA THR A 59 -9.37 -5.26 -11.10
C THR A 59 -10.24 -5.44 -12.33
N HIS A 60 -11.29 -6.24 -12.16
CA HIS A 60 -12.36 -6.41 -13.12
C HIS A 60 -13.71 -6.18 -12.42
N PRO A 61 -14.09 -4.91 -12.16
CA PRO A 61 -15.26 -4.59 -11.32
C PRO A 61 -16.59 -5.12 -11.86
N LYS A 62 -16.67 -5.41 -13.17
CA LYS A 62 -17.85 -6.02 -13.79
C LYS A 62 -18.13 -7.43 -13.25
N TYR A 63 -17.09 -8.14 -12.84
CA TYR A 63 -17.17 -9.53 -12.39
C TYR A 63 -16.96 -9.66 -10.87
N ASN A 64 -16.66 -8.55 -10.18
CA ASN A 64 -16.18 -8.53 -8.80
C ASN A 64 -14.88 -9.32 -8.62
N ASP A 65 -13.99 -9.30 -9.62
CA ASP A 65 -12.74 -10.05 -9.57
C ASP A 65 -11.56 -9.09 -9.43
N ALA A 66 -10.55 -9.48 -8.66
CA ALA A 66 -9.28 -8.78 -8.57
C ALA A 66 -8.09 -9.74 -8.43
N THR A 67 -6.96 -9.35 -9.00
CA THR A 67 -5.69 -10.05 -8.87
C THR A 67 -4.72 -9.13 -8.17
N LEU A 68 -4.22 -9.54 -7.01
CA LEU A 68 -3.19 -8.82 -6.27
C LEU A 68 -1.88 -9.59 -6.39
N THR A 69 -0.84 -8.90 -6.84
CA THR A 69 0.48 -9.48 -6.98
C THR A 69 1.44 -8.83 -5.99
N LEU A 70 1.93 -9.63 -5.05
CA LEU A 70 2.97 -9.24 -4.11
C LEU A 70 4.35 -9.59 -4.68
N ARG A 71 5.23 -8.61 -4.79
CA ARG A 71 6.61 -8.76 -5.29
C ARG A 71 7.59 -8.67 -4.14
N LEU A 72 8.31 -9.76 -3.87
CA LEU A 72 9.26 -9.87 -2.77
C LEU A 72 10.60 -10.44 -3.26
N PRO A 73 11.53 -9.62 -3.77
CA PRO A 73 12.89 -10.05 -4.09
C PRO A 73 13.60 -10.71 -2.91
N ASP A 74 14.62 -11.53 -3.18
CA ASP A 74 15.45 -12.15 -2.15
C ASP A 74 16.02 -11.10 -1.18
N GLY A 75 16.04 -11.41 0.11
CA GLY A 75 16.52 -10.49 1.15
C GLY A 75 15.57 -9.34 1.50
N THR A 76 14.36 -9.31 0.93
CA THR A 76 13.33 -8.36 1.33
C THR A 76 12.92 -8.59 2.78
N THR A 77 12.88 -7.54 3.57
CA THR A 77 12.36 -7.56 4.94
C THR A 77 11.28 -6.51 5.07
N TRP A 78 10.09 -6.92 5.51
CA TRP A 78 8.97 -6.02 5.82
C TRP A 78 8.62 -6.17 7.30
N THR A 79 8.31 -5.05 7.95
CA THR A 79 7.66 -5.06 9.25
C THR A 79 6.21 -5.48 9.11
N ASP A 80 5.63 -6.05 10.16
CA ASP A 80 4.22 -6.44 10.20
C ASP A 80 3.26 -5.29 9.82
N SER A 81 3.64 -4.07 10.20
CA SER A 81 2.92 -2.84 9.86
C SER A 81 2.96 -2.54 8.36
N GLU A 82 4.09 -2.74 7.69
CA GLU A 82 4.22 -2.53 6.24
C GLU A 82 3.42 -3.57 5.46
N ILE A 83 3.38 -4.81 5.96
CA ILE A 83 2.56 -5.88 5.37
C ILE A 83 1.08 -5.49 5.44
N GLU A 84 0.60 -5.08 6.62
CA GLU A 84 -0.80 -4.71 6.80
C GLU A 84 -1.17 -3.44 6.01
N ASP A 85 -0.30 -2.42 6.01
CA ASP A 85 -0.49 -1.20 5.22
C ASP A 85 -0.60 -1.48 3.73
N THR A 86 0.28 -2.33 3.22
CA THR A 86 0.25 -2.72 1.80
C THR A 86 -1.04 -3.47 1.50
N ALA A 87 -1.43 -4.44 2.34
CA ALA A 87 -2.65 -5.23 2.13
C ALA A 87 -3.90 -4.33 2.06
N ILE A 88 -4.07 -3.41 3.00
CA ILE A 88 -5.22 -2.51 2.97
C ILE A 88 -5.15 -1.51 1.79
N HIS A 89 -3.97 -1.04 1.40
CA HIS A 89 -3.79 -0.15 0.25
C HIS A 89 -4.25 -0.83 -1.05
N GLU A 90 -3.83 -2.07 -1.29
CA GLU A 90 -4.27 -2.84 -2.45
C GLU A 90 -5.78 -3.06 -2.47
N LEU A 91 -6.41 -3.30 -1.31
CA LEU A 91 -7.87 -3.38 -1.23
C LEU A 91 -8.58 -2.04 -1.49
N MET A 92 -7.90 -0.90 -1.30
CA MET A 92 -8.47 0.39 -1.70
C MET A 92 -8.54 0.51 -3.22
N HIS A 93 -7.57 -0.03 -3.96
CA HIS A 93 -7.68 -0.11 -5.43
C HIS A 93 -8.90 -0.92 -5.85
N VAL A 94 -9.15 -2.06 -5.20
CA VAL A 94 -10.38 -2.84 -5.43
C VAL A 94 -11.63 -1.98 -5.22
N LEU A 95 -11.70 -1.23 -4.12
CA LEU A 95 -12.85 -0.39 -3.78
C LEU A 95 -13.09 0.77 -4.77
N VAL A 96 -12.03 1.42 -5.27
CA VAL A 96 -12.14 2.62 -6.12
C VAL A 96 -12.07 2.34 -7.62
N SER A 97 -11.67 1.12 -8.01
CA SER A 97 -11.45 0.68 -9.40
C SER A 97 -12.61 0.85 -10.37
N THR A 98 -13.83 1.11 -9.88
CA THR A 98 -15.01 1.31 -10.75
C THR A 98 -14.89 2.56 -11.64
N TRP A 99 -13.96 3.48 -11.36
CA TRP A 99 -13.88 4.78 -12.03
C TRP A 99 -13.47 4.71 -13.51
N PHE A 100 -12.49 3.87 -13.87
CA PHE A 100 -12.01 3.79 -15.26
C PHE A 100 -13.07 3.19 -16.20
N ALA A 101 -13.73 2.11 -15.75
CA ALA A 101 -14.83 1.49 -16.49
C ALA A 101 -16.03 2.43 -16.69
N VAL A 102 -16.30 3.33 -15.72
CA VAL A 102 -17.32 4.37 -15.84
C VAL A 102 -16.89 5.44 -16.84
N TRP A 103 -15.63 5.86 -16.83
CA TRP A 103 -15.10 6.87 -17.75
C TRP A 103 -15.22 6.43 -19.22
N GLU A 104 -14.67 5.26 -19.56
CA GLU A 104 -14.67 4.75 -20.94
C GLU A 104 -16.10 4.61 -21.48
N ARG A 105 -17.01 4.08 -20.64
CA ARG A 105 -18.43 3.91 -20.99
C ARG A 105 -19.12 5.26 -21.23
N THR A 106 -18.80 6.27 -20.42
CA THR A 106 -19.48 7.58 -20.46
C THR A 106 -18.99 8.42 -21.63
N HIS A 107 -17.68 8.47 -21.86
CA HIS A 107 -17.08 9.43 -22.79
C HIS A 107 -16.80 8.87 -24.18
N ARG A 108 -16.83 7.54 -24.37
CA ARG A 108 -16.59 6.85 -25.66
C ARG A 108 -15.31 7.32 -26.39
N LYS A 109 -14.34 7.85 -25.63
CA LYS A 109 -13.05 8.36 -26.11
C LYS A 109 -11.97 7.95 -25.10
N PRO A 110 -10.79 7.53 -25.57
CA PRO A 110 -9.67 7.23 -24.68
C PRO A 110 -9.20 8.50 -23.98
N LEU A 111 -8.69 8.35 -22.77
CA LEU A 111 -7.99 9.42 -22.06
C LEU A 111 -6.69 9.77 -22.79
N SER A 112 -6.33 11.06 -22.82
CA SER A 112 -4.97 11.41 -23.24
C SER A 112 -3.96 10.85 -22.23
N PRO A 113 -2.74 10.50 -22.65
CA PRO A 113 -1.71 9.97 -21.74
C PRO A 113 -1.46 10.87 -20.53
N GLN A 114 -1.53 12.19 -20.71
CA GLN A 114 -1.33 13.16 -19.63
C GLN A 114 -2.45 13.08 -18.57
N ILE A 115 -3.72 13.00 -19.00
CA ILE A 115 -4.85 12.91 -18.08
C ILE A 115 -4.86 11.54 -17.40
N TYR A 116 -4.56 10.49 -18.15
CA TYR A 116 -4.45 9.14 -17.60
C TYR A 116 -3.41 9.08 -16.47
N ASN A 117 -2.21 9.61 -16.69
CA ASN A 117 -1.17 9.67 -15.65
C ASN A 117 -1.61 10.48 -14.42
N MET A 118 -2.29 11.61 -14.64
CA MET A 118 -2.81 12.42 -13.53
C MET A 118 -3.85 11.66 -12.70
N LEU A 119 -4.72 10.89 -13.37
CA LEU A 119 -5.72 10.06 -12.70
C LEU A 119 -5.08 8.92 -11.93
N LEU A 120 -4.10 8.22 -12.50
CA LEU A 120 -3.33 7.18 -11.79
C LEU A 120 -2.67 7.74 -10.52
N VAL A 121 -1.99 8.89 -10.61
CA VAL A 121 -1.38 9.52 -9.43
C VAL A 121 -2.44 9.92 -8.40
N SER A 122 -3.59 10.41 -8.85
CA SER A 122 -4.69 10.79 -7.95
C SER A 122 -5.30 9.57 -7.26
N GLU A 123 -5.42 8.46 -7.97
CA GLU A 123 -5.88 7.17 -7.44
C GLU A 123 -4.94 6.66 -6.36
N GLU A 124 -3.63 6.59 -6.62
CA GLU A 124 -2.62 6.16 -5.63
C GLU A 124 -2.69 7.00 -4.33
N GLN A 125 -2.82 8.32 -4.47
CA GLN A 125 -2.94 9.23 -3.33
C GLN A 125 -4.26 9.05 -2.58
N LEU A 126 -5.35 8.75 -3.29
CA LEU A 126 -6.65 8.45 -2.70
C LEU A 126 -6.59 7.12 -1.93
N CYS A 127 -6.06 6.06 -2.53
CA CYS A 127 -5.86 4.75 -1.91
C CYS A 127 -5.04 4.87 -0.63
N THR A 128 -3.91 5.57 -0.67
CA THR A 128 -3.06 5.82 0.51
C THR A 128 -3.85 6.50 1.64
N ARG A 129 -4.63 7.54 1.31
CA ARG A 129 -5.40 8.29 2.32
C ARG A 129 -6.55 7.47 2.90
N LEU A 130 -7.25 6.70 2.07
CA LEU A 130 -8.32 5.83 2.52
C LEU A 130 -7.78 4.70 3.40
N ALA A 131 -6.70 4.04 2.98
CA ALA A 131 -5.98 3.04 3.76
C ALA A 131 -5.62 3.59 5.16
N LEU A 132 -4.98 4.76 5.22
CA LEU A 132 -4.66 5.41 6.50
C LEU A 132 -5.91 5.73 7.34
N GLY A 133 -6.99 6.18 6.70
CA GLY A 133 -8.26 6.46 7.36
C GLY A 133 -8.87 5.21 7.99
N PHE A 134 -8.95 4.12 7.23
CA PHE A 134 -9.48 2.84 7.70
C PHE A 134 -8.57 2.18 8.74
N MET A 135 -7.25 2.26 8.59
CA MET A 135 -6.30 1.78 9.59
C MET A 135 -6.51 2.46 10.94
N ARG A 136 -6.93 3.72 10.99
CA ARG A 136 -7.29 4.40 12.26
C ARG A 136 -8.56 3.85 12.92
N THR A 137 -9.45 3.21 12.17
CA THR A 137 -10.63 2.54 12.76
C THR A 137 -10.22 1.28 13.54
N LYS A 138 -9.19 0.57 13.08
CA LYS A 138 -8.60 -0.59 13.78
C LYS A 138 -7.59 -0.15 14.85
N TYR A 139 -6.80 0.89 14.57
CA TYR A 139 -5.73 1.40 15.43
C TYR A 139 -5.83 2.93 15.64
N PRO A 140 -6.71 3.42 16.54
CA PRO A 140 -7.00 4.85 16.68
C PRO A 140 -5.81 5.74 17.04
N ARG A 141 -4.75 5.18 17.65
CA ARG A 141 -3.55 5.92 18.08
C ARG A 141 -2.42 5.90 17.04
N ARG A 142 -2.63 5.30 15.88
CA ARG A 142 -1.61 5.19 14.83
C ARG A 142 -1.42 6.56 14.17
N LYS A 143 -0.20 7.10 14.27
CA LYS A 143 0.18 8.32 13.54
C LYS A 143 0.30 7.96 12.05
N ALA A 144 -0.03 8.91 11.17
CA ALA A 144 0.23 8.70 9.75
C ALA A 144 1.74 8.52 9.56
N HIS A 145 2.16 7.41 8.97
CA HIS A 145 3.50 7.31 8.41
C HIS A 145 3.50 8.17 7.15
N SER A 146 4.31 9.24 7.15
CA SER A 146 4.57 9.97 5.93
C SER A 146 5.39 9.05 5.03
N SER A 147 4.78 8.52 3.98
CA SER A 147 5.51 7.92 2.87
C SER A 147 6.24 9.05 2.13
N SER A 148 7.37 9.49 2.66
CA SER A 148 8.36 10.24 1.89
C SER A 148 9.49 9.29 1.56
N SER A 149 9.50 8.85 0.31
CA SER A 149 10.69 8.35 -0.36
C SER A 149 11.86 9.34 -0.16
N GLY A 150 12.91 8.87 0.52
CA GLY A 150 14.25 9.49 0.57
C GLY A 150 14.43 10.69 1.50
N GLU A 151 15.07 10.50 2.67
CA GLU A 151 16.42 11.02 2.92
C GLU A 151 16.93 10.67 4.34
N ALA A 152 18.19 10.24 4.32
CA ALA A 152 19.16 10.01 5.38
C ALA A 152 18.85 10.45 6.83
N ALA A 153 19.06 9.49 7.72
CA ALA A 153 19.48 9.75 9.08
C ALA A 153 20.80 10.56 9.12
N GLN A 154 20.70 11.81 9.57
CA GLN A 154 21.76 12.56 10.26
C GLN A 154 21.01 13.35 11.36
N GLY A 155 21.24 13.17 12.65
CA GLY A 155 22.52 13.25 13.32
C GLY A 155 22.48 14.45 14.27
N GLN A 156 22.18 14.19 15.55
CA GLN A 156 22.46 15.01 16.74
C GLN A 156 21.87 16.44 16.85
N VAL A 157 20.83 16.55 17.67
CA VAL A 157 20.46 17.82 18.34
C VAL A 157 21.41 18.04 19.51
N SER A 158 22.28 19.05 19.42
CA SER A 158 23.11 19.53 20.51
C SER A 158 22.35 20.61 21.31
N PRO A 159 22.26 20.54 22.66
CA PRO A 159 21.53 21.54 23.43
C PRO A 159 22.35 22.82 23.61
N ARG A 160 21.83 23.94 23.07
CA ARG A 160 22.36 25.30 23.28
C ARG A 160 22.35 25.67 24.77
N ARG A 161 23.54 25.83 25.33
CA ARG A 161 23.83 26.40 26.65
C ARG A 161 23.40 27.88 26.68
N ARG A 162 22.44 28.24 27.54
CA ARG A 162 22.11 29.63 27.89
C ARG A 162 23.33 30.27 28.58
N GLN A 163 23.84 31.36 28.04
CA GLN A 163 24.66 32.32 28.79
C GLN A 163 23.74 33.46 29.25
N SER A 164 23.75 33.73 30.54
CA SER A 164 23.13 34.92 31.14
C SER A 164 24.07 36.12 30.96
N PRO A 165 23.58 37.33 30.66
CA PRO A 165 24.42 38.53 30.72
C PRO A 165 24.58 38.99 32.17
N GLN A 166 25.80 39.40 32.52
CA GLN A 166 26.09 40.32 33.63
C GLN A 166 26.03 41.76 33.11
#